data_AF-J3ASX0-F1
#
_entry.id   AF-J3ASX0-F1
#
_cell.length_a   1.000
_cell.length_b   1.000
_cell.length_c   1.000
_cell.angle_alpha   90.00
_cell.angle_beta   90.00
_cell.angle_gamma   90.00
#
_symmetry.space_group_name_H-M   'P 1'
#
loop_
_entity.id
_entity.type
_entity.pdbx_description
1 polymer ?
#
loop_
_entity_poly.entity_id
_entity_poly.type
_entity_poly.pdbx_seq_one_letter_code
_entity_poly.pdbx_strand_id
1 'polypeptide(L)'
;MELFLSMWTSISGARSPRIASGLAALILALGGGAATAADAPPANPVPRVVTRDGRHALFVDGAPYLVLGAQVNNSSNYPDVLPEVWPTIKRIHANTVEVPVAWEQVEPVEGQFDFSFVDTLVEQARANKVRLVLLWFGTWKNTGPAYTPEWVKLDGQRFPRMITASGQPHYVLSPHSRTTIEADKRAFVKLMEHIRRIDPQNTIIMIQPENEVGSYGSVRDFSPTAQKLFDGPVPAALLKRLGKSPGSWKAVFGTDADEYFNAWSFAAYVEEIAKAGKAVKPLPMYMNAALASAFGRQAASTYASGGPVHHVIDVYKAAAPSIDFVSPDIYVRDHAAYLAYLDAYGRPDNLLFVPETGNDTEFARYFFATLGKGGVGFSPFGMDDTGYYNFPLGSKDLDEAKLELFARNYTLFEPMAREWAALAFAGKTWGVSEPTDPKANHTQVMELGPYRAIATFGQWQFGTDKPTGNPQPVGGAAIAELGPGDYLLTGFSTRVRFEPSKPGSGQMLRVEEGRFENGKWLFRRVWNGDQTDYGLNLVDRQQVLRIKFGAAQGAAIIPVGNPN
;
A
#
# COMPACT_ATOMS: atom_id res chain seq x y z
N MET A 1 13.47 57.70 -56.75
CA MET A 1 13.05 57.57 -58.15
C MET A 1 11.92 56.55 -58.17
N GLU A 2 10.67 57.00 -58.01
CA GLU A 2 9.80 57.47 -59.12
C GLU A 2 9.49 56.34 -60.11
N LEU A 3 8.30 56.14 -60.67
CA LEU A 3 6.93 56.62 -60.48
C LEU A 3 6.09 55.72 -61.42
N PHE A 4 4.89 55.36 -60.98
CA PHE A 4 3.69 54.93 -61.73
C PHE A 4 3.62 55.13 -63.27
N LEU A 5 3.00 54.17 -64.00
CA LEU A 5 1.68 54.29 -64.69
C LEU A 5 1.35 52.96 -65.43
N SER A 6 0.20 52.32 -65.14
CA SER A 6 -1.04 52.20 -65.96
C SER A 6 -0.91 51.28 -67.21
N MET A 7 -1.88 50.50 -67.71
CA MET A 7 -3.34 50.55 -67.66
C MET A 7 -3.93 49.26 -68.28
N TRP A 8 -4.99 48.70 -67.67
CA TRP A 8 -6.17 48.03 -68.26
C TRP A 8 -6.03 46.91 -69.33
N THR A 9 -6.51 45.69 -69.02
CA THR A 9 -7.81 45.15 -69.50
C THR A 9 -8.15 43.79 -68.89
N SER A 10 -9.46 43.55 -68.80
CA SER A 10 -10.19 42.45 -68.17
C SER A 10 -9.95 41.07 -68.82
N ILE A 11 -10.03 39.98 -68.02
CA ILE A 11 -10.92 38.81 -68.24
C ILE A 11 -10.61 37.70 -67.20
N SER A 12 -11.66 37.31 -66.48
CA SER A 12 -11.95 36.03 -65.79
C SER A 12 -10.84 35.31 -65.00
N GLY A 13 -11.01 35.33 -63.67
CA GLY A 13 -11.14 34.13 -62.84
C GLY A 13 -10.19 32.95 -63.08
N ALA A 14 -9.06 32.93 -62.37
CA ALA A 14 -8.31 31.71 -62.13
C ALA A 14 -7.55 31.79 -60.80
N ARG A 15 -8.03 31.07 -59.77
CA ARG A 15 -7.18 30.51 -58.70
C ARG A 15 -7.78 29.19 -58.20
N SER A 16 -7.27 28.10 -58.73
CA SER A 16 -6.96 26.89 -57.95
C SER A 16 -5.46 26.94 -57.63
N PRO A 17 -5.02 26.39 -56.49
CA PRO A 17 -4.40 25.07 -56.54
C PRO A 17 -4.94 24.15 -55.44
N ARG A 18 -5.39 22.95 -55.82
CA ARG A 18 -4.64 21.68 -55.72
C ARG A 18 -4.47 21.17 -54.29
N ILE A 19 -5.34 20.20 -54.02
CA ILE A 19 -5.18 19.08 -53.09
C ILE A 19 -3.76 18.51 -53.21
N ALA A 20 -3.02 18.51 -52.10
CA ALA A 20 -1.78 17.78 -51.96
C ALA A 20 -2.04 16.55 -51.09
N SER A 21 -2.13 15.39 -51.75
CA SER A 21 -1.89 14.08 -51.14
C SER A 21 -0.40 13.95 -50.85
N GLY A 22 -0.04 13.37 -49.69
CA GLY A 22 1.35 13.07 -49.36
C GLY A 22 1.46 12.09 -48.20
N LEU A 23 1.54 10.81 -48.52
CA LEU A 23 2.08 9.78 -47.64
C LEU A 23 3.47 10.19 -47.16
N ALA A 24 3.74 10.10 -45.85
CA ALA A 24 5.09 9.97 -45.34
C ALA A 24 5.11 8.78 -44.37
N ALA A 25 5.61 7.66 -44.90
CA ALA A 25 5.96 6.47 -44.16
C ALA A 25 7.12 6.77 -43.21
N LEU A 26 7.00 6.33 -41.95
CA LEU A 26 8.07 6.41 -40.97
C LEU A 26 9.03 5.23 -41.21
N ILE A 27 10.11 5.48 -41.95
CA ILE A 27 11.22 4.54 -42.12
C ILE A 27 12.07 4.58 -40.84
N LEU A 28 12.02 3.49 -40.07
CA LEU A 28 13.13 3.07 -39.21
C LEU A 28 14.27 2.58 -40.11
N ALA A 29 15.48 3.10 -39.94
CA ALA A 29 16.72 2.32 -39.80
C ALA A 29 18.01 3.17 -39.97
N LEU A 30 18.94 2.95 -39.03
CA LEU A 30 20.40 3.01 -39.18
C LEU A 30 21.08 4.39 -39.17
N GLY A 31 21.11 5.00 -37.99
CA GLY A 31 22.21 5.88 -37.57
C GLY A 31 23.05 5.16 -36.51
N GLY A 32 24.21 4.64 -36.90
CA GLY A 32 25.21 4.09 -35.99
C GLY A 32 25.82 5.20 -35.14
N GLY A 33 25.21 5.47 -33.98
CA GLY A 33 25.82 6.21 -32.89
C GLY A 33 26.40 5.21 -31.90
N ALA A 34 27.67 5.41 -31.52
CA ALA A 34 28.33 4.64 -30.47
C ALA A 34 27.40 4.54 -29.25
N ALA A 35 26.86 3.34 -29.02
CA ALA A 35 26.19 3.03 -27.78
C ALA A 35 27.24 3.15 -26.68
N THR A 36 27.18 4.22 -25.91
CA THR A 36 27.73 4.19 -24.55
C THR A 36 27.16 2.94 -23.91
N ALA A 37 28.01 2.00 -23.51
CA ALA A 37 27.60 0.84 -22.76
C ALA A 37 26.79 1.35 -21.56
N ALA A 38 25.47 1.28 -21.67
CA ALA A 38 24.60 1.48 -20.54
C ALA A 38 24.94 0.32 -19.61
N ASP A 39 25.48 0.63 -18.43
CA ASP A 39 25.76 -0.36 -17.40
C ASP A 39 24.55 -1.29 -17.30
N ALA A 40 24.78 -2.58 -17.61
CA ALA A 40 23.75 -3.58 -17.41
C ALA A 40 23.28 -3.47 -15.96
N PRO A 41 21.96 -3.39 -15.69
CA PRO A 41 21.48 -3.28 -14.33
C PRO A 41 22.08 -4.42 -13.49
N PRO A 42 22.51 -4.15 -12.25
CA PRO A 42 23.14 -5.16 -11.41
C PRO A 42 22.23 -6.39 -11.32
N ALA A 43 22.83 -7.58 -11.29
CA ALA A 43 22.09 -8.84 -11.38
C ALA A 43 20.96 -8.97 -10.34
N ASN A 44 21.08 -8.30 -9.18
CA ASN A 44 20.04 -8.18 -8.15
C ASN A 44 19.97 -6.72 -7.64
N PRO A 45 19.23 -5.81 -8.30
CA PRO A 45 19.12 -4.44 -7.80
C PRO A 45 18.45 -4.44 -6.43
N VAL A 46 18.97 -3.63 -5.50
CA VAL A 46 18.37 -3.47 -4.18
C VAL A 46 16.92 -2.96 -4.35
N PRO A 47 15.94 -3.56 -3.64
CA PRO A 47 14.56 -3.09 -3.66
C PRO A 47 14.46 -1.60 -3.35
N ARG A 48 13.51 -0.91 -3.97
CA ARG A 48 13.36 0.54 -3.81
C ARG A 48 11.94 0.98 -4.05
N VAL A 49 11.51 2.03 -3.36
CA VAL A 49 10.28 2.75 -3.69
C VAL A 49 10.55 3.70 -4.84
N VAL A 50 9.66 3.72 -5.82
CA VAL A 50 9.74 4.61 -6.98
C VAL A 50 8.48 5.47 -7.03
N THR A 51 8.67 6.77 -7.14
CA THR A 51 7.58 7.74 -7.25
C THR A 51 7.64 8.45 -8.59
N ARG A 52 6.51 8.52 -9.30
CA ARG A 52 6.37 9.29 -10.55
C ARG A 52 4.99 9.94 -10.64
N ASP A 53 4.97 11.27 -10.68
CA ASP A 53 3.75 12.10 -10.72
C ASP A 53 2.73 11.74 -9.62
N GLY A 54 3.21 11.57 -8.39
CA GLY A 54 2.37 11.21 -7.24
C GLY A 54 1.90 9.76 -7.20
N ARG A 55 2.47 8.88 -8.03
CA ARG A 55 2.18 7.44 -8.05
C ARG A 55 3.39 6.66 -7.60
N HIS A 56 3.15 5.53 -6.95
CA HIS A 56 4.18 4.78 -6.27
C HIS A 56 4.24 3.33 -6.73
N ALA A 57 5.43 2.73 -6.66
CA ALA A 57 5.62 1.31 -6.82
C ALA A 57 6.79 0.83 -5.95
N LEU A 58 6.65 -0.36 -5.39
CA LEU A 58 7.77 -1.11 -4.84
C LEU A 58 8.46 -1.85 -5.99
N PHE A 59 9.72 -1.55 -6.25
CA PHE A 59 10.53 -2.28 -7.24
C PHE A 59 11.28 -3.40 -6.54
N VAL A 60 11.10 -4.64 -7.01
CA VAL A 60 11.84 -5.84 -6.58
C VAL A 60 12.34 -6.54 -7.83
N ASP A 61 13.62 -6.91 -7.87
CA ASP A 61 14.29 -7.48 -9.06
C ASP A 61 14.19 -6.58 -10.30
N GLY A 62 14.15 -5.25 -10.09
CA GLY A 62 14.16 -4.26 -11.17
C GLY A 62 12.80 -3.91 -11.77
N ALA A 63 11.70 -4.52 -11.31
CA ALA A 63 10.34 -4.26 -11.79
C ALA A 63 9.35 -4.01 -10.65
N PRO A 64 8.21 -3.33 -10.90
CA PRO A 64 7.12 -3.21 -9.93
C PRO A 64 6.72 -4.58 -9.36
N TYR A 65 6.43 -4.62 -8.06
CA TYR A 65 6.09 -5.80 -7.30
C TYR A 65 4.84 -5.55 -6.48
N LEU A 66 3.92 -6.52 -6.49
CA LEU A 66 2.72 -6.53 -5.68
C LEU A 66 2.94 -7.48 -4.49
N VAL A 67 2.89 -6.94 -3.27
CA VAL A 67 2.96 -7.72 -2.04
C VAL A 67 1.60 -8.39 -1.81
N LEU A 68 1.53 -9.68 -2.08
CA LEU A 68 0.46 -10.57 -1.61
C LEU A 68 0.95 -11.11 -0.27
N GLY A 69 0.74 -10.30 0.77
CA GLY A 69 1.42 -10.41 2.05
C GLY A 69 0.74 -11.37 3.03
N ALA A 70 1.43 -11.69 4.09
CA ALA A 70 0.85 -12.27 5.29
C ALA A 70 1.80 -12.01 6.45
N GLN A 71 1.28 -11.60 7.59
CA GLN A 71 2.08 -11.41 8.79
C GLN A 71 1.85 -12.55 9.77
N VAL A 72 2.94 -13.05 10.35
CA VAL A 72 2.87 -14.07 11.41
C VAL A 72 2.41 -13.47 12.73
N ASN A 73 1.93 -14.29 13.65
CA ASN A 73 1.68 -13.89 15.02
C ASN A 73 2.96 -13.40 15.71
N ASN A 74 2.80 -12.55 16.74
CA ASN A 74 3.91 -11.82 17.36
C ASN A 74 5.02 -12.71 17.97
N SER A 75 4.72 -13.97 18.29
CA SER A 75 5.64 -14.90 18.94
C SER A 75 6.06 -16.07 18.03
N SER A 76 5.87 -15.92 16.72
CA SER A 76 6.27 -16.92 15.71
C SER A 76 7.71 -16.76 15.23
N ASN A 77 8.46 -15.82 15.82
CA ASN A 77 9.80 -15.41 15.43
C ASN A 77 10.93 -16.29 16.00
N TYR A 78 10.75 -17.62 15.97
CA TYR A 78 11.75 -18.59 16.42
C TYR A 78 11.86 -19.77 15.44
N PRO A 79 13.07 -20.35 15.25
CA PRO A 79 13.28 -21.44 14.29
C PRO A 79 12.29 -22.61 14.43
N ASP A 80 12.02 -23.03 15.65
CA ASP A 80 11.17 -24.19 15.96
C ASP A 80 9.68 -23.94 15.71
N VAL A 81 9.27 -22.68 15.56
CA VAL A 81 7.87 -22.28 15.32
C VAL A 81 7.59 -22.11 13.82
N LEU A 82 8.62 -21.86 12.99
CA LEU A 82 8.45 -21.70 11.54
C LEU A 82 7.73 -22.87 10.83
N PRO A 83 7.86 -24.15 11.24
CA PRO A 83 7.06 -25.23 10.68
C PRO A 83 5.53 -25.04 10.81
N GLU A 84 5.06 -24.27 11.79
CA GLU A 84 3.64 -23.93 12.01
C GLU A 84 3.20 -22.70 11.16
N VAL A 85 4.16 -21.99 10.56
CA VAL A 85 3.91 -20.81 9.71
C VAL A 85 3.72 -21.22 8.25
N TRP A 86 4.68 -21.96 7.69
CA TRP A 86 4.74 -22.18 6.23
C TRP A 86 3.52 -22.89 5.62
N PRO A 87 2.83 -23.83 6.29
CA PRO A 87 1.61 -24.43 5.75
C PRO A 87 0.53 -23.38 5.45
N THR A 88 0.29 -22.44 6.38
CA THR A 88 -0.70 -21.36 6.21
C THR A 88 -0.29 -20.41 5.09
N ILE A 89 0.99 -20.00 5.04
CA ILE A 89 1.54 -19.14 3.97
C ILE A 89 1.34 -19.76 2.59
N LYS A 90 1.61 -21.06 2.44
CA LYS A 90 1.38 -21.80 1.19
C LYS A 90 -0.11 -21.88 0.86
N ARG A 91 -0.96 -22.19 1.85
CA ARG A 91 -2.41 -22.37 1.67
C ARG A 91 -3.07 -21.10 1.13
N ILE A 92 -2.61 -19.93 1.56
CA ILE A 92 -3.14 -18.64 1.11
C ILE A 92 -2.42 -18.07 -0.11
N HIS A 93 -1.36 -18.73 -0.61
CA HIS A 93 -0.57 -18.26 -1.75
C HIS A 93 0.08 -16.89 -1.53
N ALA A 94 0.49 -16.58 -0.30
CA ALA A 94 1.24 -15.37 -0.02
C ALA A 94 2.63 -15.43 -0.69
N ASN A 95 3.01 -14.34 -1.36
CA ASN A 95 4.32 -14.23 -2.01
C ASN A 95 5.37 -13.53 -1.12
N THR A 96 4.93 -12.94 -0.02
CA THR A 96 5.74 -12.16 0.91
C THR A 96 5.27 -12.42 2.33
N VAL A 97 6.19 -12.62 3.27
CA VAL A 97 5.86 -12.84 4.68
C VAL A 97 6.48 -11.76 5.55
N GLU A 98 5.66 -11.17 6.43
CA GLU A 98 6.05 -10.20 7.45
C GLU A 98 6.37 -10.94 8.74
N VAL A 99 7.60 -10.80 9.24
CA VAL A 99 8.09 -11.57 10.40
C VAL A 99 8.84 -10.67 11.38
N PRO A 100 8.52 -10.71 12.69
CA PRO A 100 9.27 -10.00 13.70
C PRO A 100 10.74 -10.43 13.78
N VAL A 101 11.62 -9.45 13.92
CA VAL A 101 12.99 -9.62 14.38
C VAL A 101 13.14 -8.73 15.61
N ALA A 102 13.10 -9.35 16.78
CA ALA A 102 13.11 -8.61 18.05
C ALA A 102 14.52 -8.21 18.48
N TRP A 103 14.65 -7.12 19.22
CA TRP A 103 15.93 -6.72 19.79
C TRP A 103 16.41 -7.72 20.85
N GLU A 104 15.51 -8.21 21.71
CA GLU A 104 15.86 -9.19 22.76
C GLU A 104 16.43 -10.50 22.24
N GLN A 105 16.04 -10.94 21.03
CA GLN A 105 16.63 -12.13 20.41
C GLN A 105 17.97 -11.83 19.73
N VAL A 106 18.15 -10.63 19.15
CA VAL A 106 19.39 -10.32 18.41
C VAL A 106 20.53 -9.85 19.30
N GLU A 107 20.26 -9.27 20.47
CA GLU A 107 21.28 -8.80 21.42
C GLU A 107 20.87 -9.13 22.88
N PRO A 108 20.70 -10.42 23.22
CA PRO A 108 20.21 -10.84 24.54
C PRO A 108 21.13 -10.37 25.69
N VAL A 109 22.43 -10.29 25.42
CA VAL A 109 23.44 -9.67 26.28
C VAL A 109 24.09 -8.53 25.51
N GLU A 110 24.25 -7.37 26.14
CA GLU A 110 24.77 -6.17 25.46
C GLU A 110 26.10 -6.46 24.74
N GLY A 111 26.13 -6.17 23.43
CA GLY A 111 27.29 -6.40 22.55
C GLY A 111 27.48 -7.83 22.06
N GLN A 112 26.67 -8.80 22.50
CA GLN A 112 26.70 -10.19 22.05
C GLN A 112 25.52 -10.46 21.13
N PHE A 113 25.78 -10.47 19.83
CA PHE A 113 24.74 -10.59 18.81
C PHE A 113 24.48 -12.03 18.39
N ASP A 114 23.21 -12.41 18.27
CA ASP A 114 22.76 -13.69 17.73
C ASP A 114 21.79 -13.46 16.56
N PHE A 115 22.16 -13.92 15.37
CA PHE A 115 21.34 -13.81 14.16
C PHE A 115 20.88 -15.17 13.62
N SER A 116 20.97 -16.23 14.42
CA SER A 116 20.62 -17.61 14.03
C SER A 116 19.18 -17.73 13.53
N PHE A 117 18.24 -17.02 14.15
CA PHE A 117 16.85 -16.96 13.66
C PHE A 117 16.76 -16.31 12.28
N VAL A 118 17.47 -15.19 12.06
CA VAL A 118 17.45 -14.49 10.77
C VAL A 118 18.04 -15.37 9.66
N ASP A 119 19.11 -16.11 9.95
CA ASP A 119 19.70 -17.08 9.03
C ASP A 119 18.69 -18.16 8.65
N THR A 120 18.04 -18.77 9.64
CA THR A 120 17.03 -19.81 9.44
C THR A 120 15.83 -19.29 8.65
N LEU A 121 15.32 -18.12 9.02
CA LEU A 121 14.17 -17.50 8.36
C LEU A 121 14.46 -17.22 6.88
N VAL A 122 15.64 -16.66 6.56
CA VAL A 122 16.02 -16.36 5.18
C VAL A 122 16.19 -17.64 4.36
N GLU A 123 16.80 -18.69 4.93
CA GLU A 123 16.93 -19.99 4.26
C GLU A 123 15.56 -20.61 3.97
N GLN A 124 14.68 -20.66 4.97
CA GLN A 124 13.35 -21.26 4.81
C GLN A 124 12.45 -20.43 3.89
N ALA A 125 12.54 -19.10 3.91
CA ALA A 125 11.82 -18.25 2.95
C ALA A 125 12.23 -18.55 1.49
N ARG A 126 13.53 -18.76 1.25
CA ARG A 126 14.04 -19.17 -0.07
C ARG A 126 13.53 -20.54 -0.48
N ALA A 127 13.53 -21.51 0.44
CA ALA A 127 13.00 -22.85 0.18
C ALA A 127 11.50 -22.83 -0.14
N ASN A 128 10.75 -21.94 0.50
CA ASN A 128 9.32 -21.72 0.25
C ASN A 128 9.03 -20.74 -0.90
N LYS A 129 10.06 -20.19 -1.56
CA LYS A 129 9.95 -19.26 -2.70
C LYS A 129 9.17 -17.97 -2.40
N VAL A 130 9.27 -17.46 -1.17
CA VAL A 130 8.64 -16.20 -0.75
C VAL A 130 9.68 -15.12 -0.47
N ARG A 131 9.25 -13.86 -0.53
CA ARG A 131 10.02 -12.69 -0.07
C ARG A 131 9.73 -12.42 1.41
N LEU A 132 10.56 -11.60 2.05
CA LEU A 132 10.41 -11.23 3.45
C LEU A 132 10.30 -9.72 3.62
N VAL A 133 9.47 -9.33 4.58
CA VAL A 133 9.51 -8.02 5.22
C VAL A 133 9.84 -8.27 6.69
N LEU A 134 10.93 -7.66 7.18
CA LEU A 134 11.32 -7.85 8.57
C LEU A 134 10.75 -6.73 9.44
N LEU A 135 10.14 -7.09 10.55
CA LEU A 135 9.60 -6.13 11.51
C LEU A 135 10.59 -5.98 12.67
N TRP A 136 11.32 -4.88 12.72
CA TRP A 136 12.26 -4.61 13.80
C TRP A 136 11.48 -4.24 15.06
N PHE A 137 11.30 -5.20 15.97
CA PHE A 137 10.69 -4.95 17.27
C PHE A 137 11.80 -4.49 18.24
N GLY A 138 12.14 -3.20 18.12
CA GLY A 138 13.17 -2.52 18.88
C GLY A 138 12.64 -1.85 20.15
N THR A 139 12.86 -0.54 20.25
CA THR A 139 12.45 0.29 21.37
C THR A 139 10.94 0.29 21.59
N TRP A 140 10.14 0.26 20.52
CA TRP A 140 8.69 0.26 20.63
C TRP A 140 8.04 -0.85 19.81
N LYS A 141 7.24 -1.65 20.51
CA LYS A 141 6.26 -2.58 19.96
C LYS A 141 4.94 -2.31 20.66
N ASN A 142 3.93 -1.87 19.91
CA ASN A 142 2.64 -1.42 20.44
C ASN A 142 2.88 -0.43 21.59
N THR A 143 3.66 0.62 21.33
CA THR A 143 4.15 1.65 22.27
C THR A 143 5.08 1.18 23.39
N GLY A 144 5.13 -0.11 23.73
CA GLY A 144 5.89 -0.63 24.87
C GLY A 144 7.28 -1.18 24.51
N PRO A 145 8.20 -1.32 25.50
CA PRO A 145 9.56 -1.81 25.28
C PRO A 145 9.69 -3.34 25.45
N ALA A 146 8.61 -4.10 25.30
CA ALA A 146 8.55 -5.51 25.70
C ALA A 146 9.61 -6.38 25.01
N TYR A 147 9.89 -6.07 23.73
CA TYR A 147 10.84 -6.79 22.87
C TYR A 147 12.27 -6.23 22.95
N THR A 148 12.53 -5.25 23.82
CA THR A 148 13.90 -4.87 24.16
C THR A 148 14.55 -5.93 25.07
N PRO A 149 15.88 -6.12 25.01
CA PRO A 149 16.59 -7.00 25.94
C PRO A 149 16.38 -6.60 27.40
N GLU A 150 16.56 -7.54 28.33
CA GLU A 150 16.42 -7.28 29.77
C GLU A 150 17.31 -6.12 30.26
N TRP A 151 18.54 -6.04 29.75
CA TRP A 151 19.50 -4.98 30.08
C TRP A 151 19.05 -3.58 29.62
N VAL A 152 18.01 -3.49 28.78
CA VAL A 152 17.32 -2.24 28.42
C VAL A 152 16.07 -2.04 29.27
N LYS A 153 15.09 -2.95 29.19
CA LYS A 153 13.76 -2.75 29.83
C LYS A 153 13.79 -2.70 31.36
N LEU A 154 14.79 -3.30 32.01
CA LEU A 154 14.92 -3.31 33.46
C LEU A 154 15.77 -2.16 34.01
N ASP A 155 16.58 -1.49 33.17
CA ASP A 155 17.44 -0.37 33.59
C ASP A 155 16.81 0.99 33.22
N GLY A 156 15.79 1.38 33.99
CA GLY A 156 15.10 2.65 33.80
C GLY A 156 15.94 3.90 34.13
N GLN A 157 17.13 3.75 34.73
CA GLN A 157 18.05 4.87 34.95
C GLN A 157 18.85 5.17 33.69
N ARG A 158 19.38 4.12 33.04
CA ARG A 158 20.11 4.24 31.78
C ARG A 158 19.19 4.45 30.58
N PHE A 159 18.02 3.82 30.59
CA PHE A 159 17.01 3.90 29.52
C PHE A 159 15.71 4.50 30.08
N PRO A 160 15.66 5.83 30.25
CA PRO A 160 14.54 6.49 30.91
C PRO A 160 13.24 6.32 30.12
N ARG A 161 12.17 6.10 30.88
CA ARG A 161 10.80 6.14 30.38
C ARG A 161 10.30 7.58 30.35
N MET A 162 9.24 7.81 29.58
CA MET A 162 8.53 9.09 29.57
C MET A 162 7.98 9.41 30.95
N ILE A 163 7.77 10.69 31.23
CA ILE A 163 7.08 11.19 32.43
C ILE A 163 5.74 11.76 32.01
N THR A 164 4.68 11.47 32.76
CA THR A 164 3.32 12.00 32.51
C THR A 164 3.23 13.47 32.93
N ALA A 165 2.16 14.16 32.51
CA ALA A 165 1.89 15.53 32.95
C ALA A 165 1.74 15.69 34.48
N SER A 166 1.40 14.61 35.19
CA SER A 166 1.33 14.57 36.66
C SER A 166 2.67 14.26 37.35
N GLY A 167 3.75 14.16 36.57
CA GLY A 167 5.10 13.86 37.09
C GLY A 167 5.35 12.40 37.41
N GLN A 168 4.47 11.48 36.98
CA GLN A 168 4.62 10.04 37.23
C GLN A 168 5.38 9.34 36.10
N PRO A 169 6.14 8.27 36.39
CA PRO A 169 6.71 7.43 35.36
C PRO A 169 5.63 6.84 34.45
N HIS A 170 5.84 6.93 33.15
CA HIS A 170 5.08 6.24 32.12
C HIS A 170 5.78 4.91 31.76
N TYR A 171 5.12 3.98 31.05
CA TYR A 171 5.74 2.70 30.66
C TYR A 171 6.63 2.79 29.40
N VAL A 172 6.31 3.74 28.51
CA VAL A 172 6.96 3.97 27.20
C VAL A 172 8.37 4.54 27.40
N LEU A 173 9.35 4.04 26.65
CA LEU A 173 10.70 4.61 26.60
C LEU A 173 10.69 6.01 25.96
N SER A 174 11.39 6.98 26.56
CA SER A 174 11.38 8.35 26.05
C SER A 174 12.16 8.45 24.73
N PRO A 175 11.58 9.06 23.67
CA PRO A 175 12.28 9.27 22.40
C PRO A 175 13.42 10.30 22.49
N HIS A 176 13.61 10.93 23.66
CA HIS A 176 14.64 11.94 23.90
C HIS A 176 15.91 11.38 24.54
N SER A 177 15.94 10.09 24.83
CA SER A 177 17.07 9.41 25.47
C SER A 177 18.16 9.08 24.46
N ARG A 178 19.31 9.75 24.54
CA ARG A 178 20.47 9.42 23.68
C ARG A 178 20.98 8.00 23.88
N THR A 179 20.99 7.52 25.11
CA THR A 179 21.44 6.16 25.43
C THR A 179 20.54 5.12 24.77
N THR A 180 19.23 5.33 24.75
CA THR A 180 18.26 4.45 24.07
C THR A 180 18.46 4.50 22.55
N ILE A 181 18.54 5.71 21.95
CA ILE A 181 18.77 5.87 20.50
C ILE A 181 20.05 5.16 20.05
N GLU A 182 21.17 5.35 20.75
CA GLU A 182 22.45 4.75 20.37
C GLU A 182 22.47 3.23 20.53
N ALA A 183 21.79 2.69 21.55
CA ALA A 183 21.71 1.25 21.78
C ALA A 183 20.87 0.58 20.69
N ASP A 184 19.67 1.10 20.40
CA ASP A 184 18.79 0.57 19.34
C ASP A 184 19.46 0.67 17.97
N LYS A 185 19.95 1.86 17.62
CA LYS A 185 20.67 2.11 16.36
C LYS A 185 21.84 1.15 16.17
N ARG A 186 22.61 0.84 17.22
CA ARG A 186 23.72 -0.12 17.13
C ARG A 186 23.21 -1.52 16.80
N ALA A 187 22.17 -1.98 17.49
CA ALA A 187 21.59 -3.30 17.25
C ALA A 187 20.98 -3.41 15.84
N PHE A 188 20.22 -2.40 15.43
CA PHE A 188 19.64 -2.33 14.09
C PHE A 188 20.73 -2.31 13.00
N VAL A 189 21.80 -1.52 13.18
CA VAL A 189 22.94 -1.51 12.24
C VAL A 189 23.61 -2.88 12.16
N LYS A 190 23.77 -3.59 13.29
CA LYS A 190 24.35 -4.95 13.31
C LYS A 190 23.47 -5.96 12.58
N LEU A 191 22.15 -5.86 12.73
CA LEU A 191 21.19 -6.62 11.91
C LEU A 191 21.35 -6.30 10.42
N MET A 192 21.45 -5.02 10.05
CA MET A 192 21.62 -4.62 8.64
C MET A 192 22.96 -5.10 8.05
N GLU A 193 24.04 -5.10 8.83
CA GLU A 193 25.35 -5.66 8.44
C GLU A 193 25.25 -7.16 8.17
N HIS A 194 24.53 -7.88 9.04
CA HIS A 194 24.26 -9.30 8.88
C HIS A 194 23.43 -9.57 7.61
N ILE A 195 22.32 -8.86 7.42
CA ILE A 195 21.46 -8.97 6.22
C ILE A 195 22.26 -8.71 4.95
N ARG A 196 23.10 -7.68 4.92
CA ARG A 196 23.96 -7.39 3.74
C ARG A 196 24.86 -8.56 3.39
N ARG A 197 25.38 -9.27 4.40
CA ARG A 197 26.29 -10.41 4.22
C ARG A 197 25.57 -11.66 3.74
N ILE A 198 24.40 -11.97 4.31
CA ILE A 198 23.70 -13.24 4.05
C ILE A 198 22.67 -13.17 2.92
N ASP A 199 22.25 -11.96 2.52
CA ASP A 199 21.16 -11.74 1.57
C ASP A 199 21.52 -10.82 0.39
N PRO A 200 22.51 -11.17 -0.45
CA PRO A 200 22.83 -10.41 -1.67
C PRO A 200 21.75 -10.52 -2.76
N GLN A 201 20.86 -11.50 -2.67
CA GLN A 201 19.75 -11.74 -3.59
C GLN A 201 18.45 -11.02 -3.21
N ASN A 202 18.45 -10.26 -2.12
CA ASN A 202 17.31 -9.50 -1.63
C ASN A 202 16.05 -10.38 -1.44
N THR A 203 16.19 -11.50 -0.73
CA THR A 203 15.04 -12.22 -0.16
C THR A 203 14.26 -11.28 0.76
N ILE A 204 14.94 -10.45 1.55
CA ILE A 204 14.34 -9.38 2.35
C ILE A 204 14.16 -8.16 1.44
N ILE A 205 12.90 -7.73 1.26
CA ILE A 205 12.52 -6.68 0.33
C ILE A 205 12.13 -5.36 0.98
N MET A 206 11.73 -5.37 2.25
CA MET A 206 11.48 -4.17 3.06
C MET A 206 11.78 -4.46 4.53
N ILE A 207 11.91 -3.42 5.34
CA ILE A 207 12.02 -3.50 6.79
C ILE A 207 11.06 -2.49 7.42
N GLN A 208 10.43 -2.85 8.53
CA GLN A 208 9.68 -1.92 9.36
C GLN A 208 10.50 -1.60 10.61
N PRO A 209 11.15 -0.42 10.72
CA PRO A 209 11.76 0.01 11.97
C PRO A 209 10.68 0.30 13.02
N GLU A 210 10.80 -0.37 14.17
CA GLU A 210 9.81 -0.35 15.27
C GLU A 210 8.48 -1.01 14.89
N ASN A 211 7.51 -0.97 15.81
CA ASN A 211 6.14 -1.38 15.55
C ASN A 211 5.14 -0.56 16.35
N GLU A 212 4.22 0.12 15.67
CA GLU A 212 3.17 0.95 16.27
C GLU A 212 3.72 1.85 17.39
N VAL A 213 4.61 2.77 17.00
CA VAL A 213 5.21 3.75 17.93
C VAL A 213 4.15 4.69 18.50
N GLY A 214 4.46 5.33 19.63
CA GLY A 214 3.60 6.31 20.27
C GLY A 214 3.41 6.03 21.76
N SER A 215 2.35 6.59 22.34
CA SER A 215 2.07 6.49 23.77
C SER A 215 0.56 6.57 24.06
N TYR A 216 0.02 5.55 24.74
CA TYR A 216 -1.34 5.60 25.31
C TYR A 216 -1.31 6.19 26.72
N GLY A 217 -2.29 7.02 27.07
CA GLY A 217 -2.45 7.59 28.42
C GLY A 217 -1.61 8.85 28.69
N SER A 218 -0.55 9.10 27.91
CA SER A 218 0.18 10.37 27.90
C SER A 218 0.37 10.88 26.47
N VAL A 219 0.05 12.15 26.23
CA VAL A 219 0.14 12.76 24.89
C VAL A 219 1.58 12.92 24.43
N ARG A 220 2.51 13.16 25.36
CA ARG A 220 3.96 13.26 25.12
C ARG A 220 4.75 12.94 26.38
N ASP A 221 6.06 13.05 26.30
CA ASP A 221 6.94 13.09 27.46
C ASP A 221 6.91 14.48 28.11
N PHE A 222 6.66 14.54 29.41
CA PHE A 222 6.67 15.75 30.24
C PHE A 222 7.90 15.81 31.16
N SER A 223 8.91 14.97 30.92
CA SER A 223 10.19 15.04 31.63
C SER A 223 10.84 16.42 31.46
N PRO A 224 11.72 16.86 32.37
CA PRO A 224 12.44 18.14 32.23
C PRO A 224 13.21 18.24 30.90
N THR A 225 13.76 17.13 30.41
CA THR A 225 14.43 17.05 29.11
C THR A 225 13.46 17.34 27.96
N ALA A 226 12.32 16.65 27.93
CA ALA A 226 11.29 16.85 26.90
C ALA A 226 10.67 18.24 26.96
N GLN A 227 10.38 18.75 28.16
CA GLN A 227 9.81 20.07 28.37
C GLN A 227 10.73 21.18 27.84
N LYS A 228 12.04 21.07 28.07
CA LYS A 228 13.02 22.01 27.50
C LYS A 228 12.98 22.04 25.96
N LEU A 229 12.82 20.89 25.32
CA LEU A 229 12.70 20.80 23.86
C LEU A 229 11.36 21.35 23.35
N PHE A 230 10.28 21.10 24.10
CA PHE A 230 8.93 21.58 23.80
C PHE A 230 8.81 23.11 23.92
N ASP A 231 9.45 23.73 24.92
CA ASP A 231 9.48 25.18 25.07
C ASP A 231 10.40 25.86 24.03
N GLY A 232 11.27 25.08 23.39
CA GLY A 232 12.16 25.48 22.32
C GLY A 232 11.46 25.69 20.97
N PRO A 233 12.23 26.14 19.95
CA PRO A 233 11.70 26.40 18.61
C PRO A 233 11.31 25.10 17.89
N VAL A 234 10.24 25.18 17.09
CA VAL A 234 9.87 24.12 16.14
C VAL A 234 10.98 23.98 15.09
N PRO A 235 11.40 22.75 14.74
CA PRO A 235 12.42 22.52 13.71
C PRO A 235 12.04 23.11 12.35
N ALA A 236 13.02 23.74 11.69
CA ALA A 236 12.81 24.45 10.43
C ALA A 236 12.26 23.56 9.31
N ALA A 237 12.60 22.26 9.29
CA ALA A 237 12.08 21.31 8.32
C ALA A 237 10.55 21.17 8.43
N LEU A 238 10.02 21.06 9.65
CA LEU A 238 8.58 20.97 9.89
C LEU A 238 7.85 22.28 9.54
N LEU A 239 8.43 23.42 9.92
CA LEU A 239 7.91 24.74 9.58
C LEU A 239 7.81 24.94 8.07
N LYS A 240 8.87 24.57 7.33
CA LYS A 240 8.90 24.63 5.87
C LYS A 240 7.83 23.73 5.26
N ARG A 241 7.69 22.51 5.76
CA ARG A 241 6.71 21.54 5.27
C ARG A 241 5.27 22.02 5.43
N LEU A 242 4.96 22.63 6.57
CA LEU A 242 3.61 23.08 6.92
C LEU A 242 3.34 24.56 6.56
N GLY A 243 4.31 25.27 5.98
CA GLY A 243 4.18 26.69 5.64
C GLY A 243 3.95 27.60 6.85
N LYS A 244 4.59 27.30 7.99
CA LYS A 244 4.41 28.02 9.26
C LYS A 244 5.61 28.95 9.55
N SER A 245 5.36 30.07 10.21
CA SER A 245 6.40 30.99 10.69
C SER A 245 7.16 30.39 11.89
N PRO A 246 8.45 30.76 12.10
CA PRO A 246 9.21 30.34 13.27
C PRO A 246 8.56 30.71 14.61
N GLY A 247 8.67 29.80 15.59
CA GLY A 247 8.16 29.97 16.95
C GLY A 247 8.35 28.70 17.78
N SER A 248 7.97 28.74 19.06
CA SER A 248 7.94 27.54 19.91
C SER A 248 6.78 26.61 19.52
N TRP A 249 6.83 25.35 19.98
CA TRP A 249 5.77 24.37 19.70
C TRP A 249 4.38 24.89 20.07
N LYS A 250 4.25 25.43 21.28
CA LYS A 250 2.99 26.02 21.77
C LYS A 250 2.53 27.22 20.94
N ALA A 251 3.46 28.08 20.51
CA ALA A 251 3.12 29.26 19.72
C ALA A 251 2.68 28.91 18.28
N VAL A 252 3.29 27.88 17.68
CA VAL A 252 3.04 27.49 16.29
C VAL A 252 1.80 26.60 16.15
N PHE A 253 1.60 25.68 17.09
CA PHE A 253 0.59 24.62 16.98
C PHE A 253 -0.55 24.72 18.00
N GLY A 254 -0.46 25.62 18.99
CA GLY A 254 -1.55 25.82 19.95
C GLY A 254 -1.92 24.54 20.68
N THR A 255 -3.17 24.11 20.53
CA THR A 255 -3.73 22.89 21.17
C THR A 255 -3.16 21.59 20.61
N ASP A 256 -2.65 21.58 19.38
CA ASP A 256 -2.04 20.38 18.78
C ASP A 256 -0.55 20.25 19.11
N ALA A 257 0.02 21.22 19.84
CA ALA A 257 1.46 21.30 20.09
C ALA A 257 2.03 20.05 20.78
N ASP A 258 1.36 19.52 21.79
CA ASP A 258 1.86 18.34 22.53
C ASP A 258 1.93 17.11 21.62
N GLU A 259 0.89 16.90 20.79
CA GLU A 259 0.82 15.76 19.89
C GLU A 259 1.82 15.89 18.74
N TYR A 260 1.91 17.06 18.12
CA TYR A 260 2.86 17.32 17.02
C TYR A 260 4.31 17.22 17.50
N PHE A 261 4.61 17.68 18.73
CA PHE A 261 5.90 17.49 19.36
C PHE A 261 6.22 16.01 19.58
N ASN A 262 5.25 15.23 20.06
CA ASN A 262 5.45 13.81 20.27
C ASN A 262 5.68 13.08 18.95
N ALA A 263 4.85 13.34 17.94
CA ALA A 263 4.99 12.78 16.60
C ALA A 263 6.35 13.08 15.98
N TRP A 264 6.83 14.33 16.10
CA TRP A 264 8.17 14.71 15.67
C TRP A 264 9.24 13.92 16.40
N SER A 265 9.09 13.73 17.71
CA SER A 265 10.10 13.10 18.55
C SER A 265 10.28 11.61 18.24
N PHE A 266 9.17 10.88 18.07
CA PHE A 266 9.20 9.49 17.63
C PHE A 266 9.76 9.36 16.20
N ALA A 267 9.30 10.21 15.28
CA ALA A 267 9.80 10.19 13.90
C ALA A 267 11.30 10.51 13.82
N ALA A 268 11.79 11.50 14.57
CA ALA A 268 13.20 11.87 14.59
C ALA A 268 14.10 10.80 15.23
N TYR A 269 13.58 10.06 16.23
CA TYR A 269 14.26 8.89 16.78
C TYR A 269 14.46 7.82 15.70
N VAL A 270 13.37 7.43 15.02
CA VAL A 270 13.40 6.37 14.02
C VAL A 270 14.19 6.79 12.78
N GLU A 271 14.19 8.08 12.43
CA GLU A 271 15.05 8.63 11.37
C GLU A 271 16.54 8.31 11.60
N GLU A 272 17.05 8.45 12.82
CA GLU A 272 18.46 8.17 13.09
C GLU A 272 18.81 6.69 12.88
N ILE A 273 17.90 5.80 13.25
CA ILE A 273 18.06 4.35 13.10
C ILE A 273 17.95 3.96 11.62
N ALA A 274 16.89 4.42 10.95
CA ALA A 274 16.63 4.13 9.54
C ALA A 274 17.77 4.65 8.66
N LYS A 275 18.23 5.89 8.89
CA LYS A 275 19.38 6.47 8.17
C LYS A 275 20.65 5.66 8.35
N ALA A 276 20.94 5.22 9.57
CA ALA A 276 22.13 4.40 9.86
C ALA A 276 22.03 3.02 9.21
N GLY A 277 20.87 2.37 9.27
CA GLY A 277 20.65 1.08 8.61
C GLY A 277 20.73 1.16 7.09
N LYS A 278 20.14 2.20 6.48
CA LYS A 278 20.20 2.43 5.02
C LYS A 278 21.63 2.71 4.52
N ALA A 279 22.49 3.29 5.37
CA ALA A 279 23.91 3.45 5.03
C ALA A 279 24.65 2.11 4.91
N VAL A 280 24.14 1.03 5.52
CA VAL A 280 24.69 -0.32 5.39
C VAL A 280 24.11 -1.04 4.17
N LYS A 281 22.78 -1.13 4.08
CA LYS A 281 22.04 -1.68 2.94
C LYS A 281 20.75 -0.87 2.75
N PRO A 282 20.56 -0.15 1.63
CA PRO A 282 19.47 0.81 1.46
C PRO A 282 18.14 0.12 1.07
N LEU A 283 17.69 -0.85 1.86
CA LEU A 283 16.37 -1.45 1.70
C LEU A 283 15.27 -0.41 1.97
N PRO A 284 14.09 -0.54 1.35
CA PRO A 284 12.92 0.25 1.70
C PRO A 284 12.57 0.06 3.17
N MET A 285 12.24 1.16 3.85
CA MET A 285 11.83 1.19 5.24
C MET A 285 10.51 1.95 5.40
N TYR A 286 9.59 1.41 6.18
CA TYR A 286 8.32 2.07 6.50
C TYR A 286 8.01 2.02 8.00
N MET A 287 7.13 2.90 8.45
CA MET A 287 6.59 2.84 9.81
C MET A 287 5.09 2.56 9.77
N ASN A 288 4.62 1.62 10.58
CA ASN A 288 3.21 1.32 10.73
C ASN A 288 2.54 2.15 11.83
N ALA A 289 1.20 2.24 11.78
CA ALA A 289 0.42 3.12 12.62
C ALA A 289 -0.73 2.40 13.33
N ALA A 290 -0.69 2.38 14.66
CA ALA A 290 -1.86 2.17 15.50
C ALA A 290 -2.83 3.35 15.31
N LEU A 291 -3.96 3.08 14.64
CA LEU A 291 -4.83 4.13 14.11
C LEU A 291 -5.64 4.85 15.19
N ALA A 292 -5.70 6.19 15.10
CA ALA A 292 -6.75 6.99 15.72
C ALA A 292 -8.05 6.90 14.90
N SER A 293 -9.18 7.35 15.47
CA SER A 293 -10.49 7.41 14.78
C SER A 293 -10.39 7.90 13.34
N ALA A 294 -10.98 7.15 12.39
CA ALA A 294 -11.01 7.52 10.97
C ALA A 294 -11.70 8.86 10.70
N PHE A 295 -12.63 9.23 11.58
CA PHE A 295 -13.45 10.43 11.44
C PHE A 295 -13.35 11.32 12.68
N GLY A 296 -13.31 12.62 12.45
CA GLY A 296 -13.23 13.63 13.52
C GLY A 296 -11.89 13.60 14.25
N ARG A 297 -11.82 14.32 15.39
CA ARG A 297 -10.66 14.31 16.28
C ARG A 297 -10.95 13.41 17.48
N GLN A 298 -10.03 12.50 17.76
CA GLN A 298 -9.98 11.72 18.99
C GLN A 298 -8.97 12.40 19.95
N ALA A 299 -9.21 12.33 21.26
CA ALA A 299 -8.25 12.85 22.24
C ALA A 299 -6.93 12.06 22.16
N ALA A 300 -5.80 12.76 21.98
CA ALA A 300 -4.49 12.14 21.72
C ALA A 300 -4.07 11.12 22.79
N SER A 301 -4.46 11.32 24.06
CA SER A 301 -4.16 10.36 25.14
C SER A 301 -4.90 9.02 25.03
N THR A 302 -5.90 8.89 24.15
CA THR A 302 -6.75 7.68 24.03
C THR A 302 -6.37 6.77 22.86
N TYR A 303 -5.39 7.17 22.05
CA TYR A 303 -4.72 6.32 21.06
C TYR A 303 -3.21 6.38 21.26
N ALA A 304 -2.42 5.74 20.39
CA ALA A 304 -0.97 5.80 20.41
C ALA A 304 -0.48 7.20 19.96
N SER A 305 -0.59 8.20 20.85
CA SER A 305 -0.15 9.57 20.58
C SER A 305 1.29 9.57 20.11
N GLY A 306 1.59 10.29 19.04
CA GLY A 306 2.91 10.34 18.43
C GLY A 306 3.15 9.31 17.34
N GLY A 307 2.35 8.25 17.20
CA GLY A 307 2.39 7.33 16.06
C GLY A 307 2.07 8.03 14.72
N PRO A 308 2.39 7.43 13.55
CA PRO A 308 2.19 8.05 12.24
C PRO A 308 0.72 8.02 11.76
N VAL A 309 -0.20 8.42 12.63
CA VAL A 309 -1.62 8.53 12.32
C VAL A 309 -1.90 9.58 11.23
N HIS A 310 -3.01 9.42 10.52
CA HIS A 310 -3.33 10.15 9.30
C HIS A 310 -3.16 11.68 9.37
N HIS A 311 -3.53 12.34 10.47
CA HIS A 311 -3.43 13.80 10.60
C HIS A 311 -2.04 14.33 11.01
N VAL A 312 -1.05 13.45 11.28
CA VAL A 312 0.35 13.83 11.53
C VAL A 312 1.33 13.27 10.48
N ILE A 313 0.85 12.70 9.38
CA ILE A 313 1.72 12.19 8.29
C ILE A 313 2.72 13.27 7.82
N ASP A 314 2.29 14.54 7.73
CA ASP A 314 3.19 15.63 7.34
C ASP A 314 4.32 15.91 8.33
N VAL A 315 4.13 15.57 9.62
CA VAL A 315 5.21 15.62 10.62
C VAL A 315 6.25 14.55 10.31
N TYR A 316 5.82 13.32 10.05
CA TYR A 316 6.68 12.19 9.68
C TYR A 316 7.45 12.44 8.38
N LYS A 317 6.78 12.99 7.36
CA LYS A 317 7.44 13.35 6.09
C LYS A 317 8.53 14.42 6.25
N ALA A 318 8.46 15.25 7.29
CA ALA A 318 9.49 16.25 7.59
C ALA A 318 10.58 15.72 8.52
N ALA A 319 10.21 14.90 9.51
CA ALA A 319 11.09 14.44 10.57
C ALA A 319 11.93 13.20 10.18
N ALA A 320 11.40 12.34 9.31
CA ALA A 320 11.99 11.05 8.95
C ALA A 320 12.17 10.85 7.43
N PRO A 321 13.00 11.65 6.75
CA PRO A 321 13.21 11.54 5.30
C PRO A 321 13.85 10.23 4.82
N SER A 322 14.45 9.43 5.72
CA SER A 322 14.98 8.10 5.39
C SER A 322 13.91 7.00 5.43
N ILE A 323 12.74 7.27 6.03
CA ILE A 323 11.55 6.41 5.96
C ILE A 323 10.81 6.70 4.65
N ASP A 324 10.62 5.67 3.82
CA ASP A 324 10.05 5.85 2.47
C ASP A 324 8.55 6.18 2.53
N PHE A 325 7.82 5.57 3.45
CA PHE A 325 6.39 5.79 3.65
C PHE A 325 5.94 5.39 5.05
N VAL A 326 4.73 5.83 5.42
CA VAL A 326 4.03 5.37 6.61
C VAL A 326 2.78 4.61 6.21
N SER A 327 2.39 3.62 7.00
CA SER A 327 1.35 2.66 6.65
C SER A 327 0.29 2.50 7.75
N PRO A 328 -0.98 2.24 7.39
CA PRO A 328 -2.04 2.01 8.35
C PRO A 328 -2.20 0.53 8.74
N ASP A 329 -2.38 0.26 10.03
CA ASP A 329 -2.76 -1.06 10.54
C ASP A 329 -4.28 -1.09 10.75
N ILE A 330 -5.01 -1.69 9.81
CA ILE A 330 -6.45 -1.49 9.67
C ILE A 330 -7.23 -2.68 10.25
N TYR A 331 -7.58 -2.57 11.53
CA TYR A 331 -8.44 -3.54 12.23
C TYR A 331 -9.90 -3.11 12.39
N VAL A 332 -10.28 -1.94 11.87
CA VAL A 332 -11.66 -1.49 11.91
C VAL A 332 -12.51 -2.34 10.96
N ARG A 333 -13.63 -2.88 11.45
CA ARG A 333 -14.57 -3.68 10.64
C ARG A 333 -15.51 -2.81 9.79
N ASP A 334 -15.78 -1.58 10.25
CA ASP A 334 -16.62 -0.60 9.56
C ASP A 334 -16.05 -0.23 8.18
N HIS A 335 -16.89 -0.38 7.15
CA HIS A 335 -16.49 -0.19 5.76
C HIS A 335 -16.10 1.24 5.42
N ALA A 336 -16.84 2.23 5.92
CA ALA A 336 -16.56 3.63 5.64
C ALA A 336 -15.22 4.05 6.28
N ALA A 337 -14.99 3.66 7.54
CA ALA A 337 -13.75 3.91 8.24
C ALA A 337 -12.55 3.25 7.55
N TYR A 338 -12.69 1.99 7.11
CA TYR A 338 -11.63 1.30 6.38
C TYR A 338 -11.23 2.07 5.12
N LEU A 339 -12.20 2.44 4.28
CA LEU A 339 -11.94 3.19 3.05
C LEU A 339 -11.34 4.57 3.33
N ALA A 340 -11.78 5.25 4.39
CA ALA A 340 -11.23 6.53 4.81
C ALA A 340 -9.74 6.44 5.18
N TYR A 341 -9.30 5.35 5.82
CA TYR A 341 -7.87 5.12 6.05
C TYR A 341 -7.10 4.89 4.75
N LEU A 342 -7.65 4.13 3.80
CA LEU A 342 -6.99 3.96 2.50
C LEU A 342 -6.80 5.31 1.78
N ASP A 343 -7.80 6.19 1.85
CA ASP A 343 -7.72 7.55 1.30
C ASP A 343 -6.74 8.45 2.05
N ALA A 344 -6.67 8.34 3.37
CA ALA A 344 -5.79 9.15 4.18
C ALA A 344 -4.29 8.82 3.97
N TYR A 345 -3.97 7.54 3.77
CA TYR A 345 -2.59 7.07 3.62
C TYR A 345 -2.13 6.99 2.16
N GLY A 346 -3.04 6.81 1.19
CA GLY A 346 -2.73 6.90 -0.23
C GLY A 346 -2.61 8.36 -0.69
N ARG A 347 -1.39 8.91 -0.65
CA ARG A 347 -1.10 10.31 -0.99
C ARG A 347 -0.06 10.41 -2.09
N PRO A 348 0.02 11.53 -2.85
CA PRO A 348 1.09 11.75 -3.83
C PRO A 348 2.53 11.66 -3.29
N ASP A 349 2.69 11.79 -1.97
CA ASP A 349 3.96 11.72 -1.26
C ASP A 349 4.05 10.53 -0.30
N ASN A 350 3.06 9.64 -0.29
CA ASN A 350 3.00 8.48 0.58
C ASN A 350 2.44 7.26 -0.15
N LEU A 351 3.31 6.26 -0.35
CA LEU A 351 2.94 4.97 -0.91
C LEU A 351 1.91 4.27 -0.01
N LEU A 352 0.82 3.76 -0.62
CA LEU A 352 -0.19 2.99 0.09
C LEU A 352 0.22 1.51 0.19
N PHE A 353 0.48 1.05 1.40
CA PHE A 353 0.69 -0.35 1.74
C PHE A 353 -0.10 -0.64 3.01
N VAL A 354 -0.90 -1.70 3.02
CA VAL A 354 -1.63 -2.20 4.20
C VAL A 354 -0.83 -3.38 4.78
N PRO A 355 0.12 -3.12 5.72
CA PRO A 355 0.97 -4.15 6.34
C PRO A 355 0.20 -5.00 7.35
N GLU A 356 -0.83 -4.42 7.98
CA GLU A 356 -1.70 -5.14 8.90
C GLU A 356 -3.17 -4.89 8.58
N THR A 357 -3.92 -5.97 8.59
CA THR A 357 -5.38 -5.93 8.69
C THR A 357 -5.89 -7.19 9.38
N GLY A 358 -7.15 -7.17 9.84
CA GLY A 358 -7.77 -8.35 10.42
C GLY A 358 -7.78 -9.54 9.46
N ASN A 359 -7.75 -10.74 10.01
CA ASN A 359 -7.79 -12.01 9.26
C ASN A 359 -9.18 -12.68 9.28
N ASP A 360 -10.21 -11.95 9.71
CA ASP A 360 -11.58 -12.45 9.70
C ASP A 360 -12.24 -12.29 8.32
N THR A 361 -13.36 -12.97 8.15
CA THR A 361 -14.12 -13.12 6.90
C THR A 361 -14.27 -11.80 6.13
N GLU A 362 -14.66 -10.72 6.81
CA GLU A 362 -14.97 -9.45 6.17
C GLU A 362 -13.73 -8.70 5.65
N PHE A 363 -12.53 -9.03 6.10
CA PHE A 363 -11.34 -8.25 5.75
C PHE A 363 -10.83 -8.58 4.35
N ALA A 364 -11.05 -9.80 3.88
CA ALA A 364 -10.61 -10.27 2.57
C ALA A 364 -11.10 -9.36 1.42
N ARG A 365 -12.30 -8.76 1.50
CA ARG A 365 -12.80 -7.89 0.42
C ARG A 365 -12.04 -6.57 0.26
N TYR A 366 -11.37 -6.08 1.32
CA TYR A 366 -10.63 -4.81 1.26
C TYR A 366 -9.36 -4.90 0.41
N PHE A 367 -8.93 -6.10 0.05
CA PHE A 367 -7.89 -6.35 -0.95
C PHE A 367 -8.18 -5.58 -2.25
N PHE A 368 -9.39 -5.69 -2.80
CA PHE A 368 -9.77 -5.04 -4.05
C PHE A 368 -9.78 -3.52 -3.96
N ALA A 369 -10.30 -2.95 -2.87
CA ALA A 369 -10.30 -1.51 -2.65
C ALA A 369 -8.86 -0.95 -2.50
N THR A 370 -7.99 -1.70 -1.82
CA THR A 370 -6.57 -1.35 -1.65
C THR A 370 -5.86 -1.31 -3.00
N LEU A 371 -5.98 -2.37 -3.81
CA LEU A 371 -5.35 -2.44 -5.13
C LEU A 371 -5.94 -1.44 -6.11
N GLY A 372 -7.24 -1.17 -5.99
CA GLY A 372 -7.92 -0.15 -6.77
C GLY A 372 -7.33 1.24 -6.60
N LYS A 373 -6.89 1.58 -5.39
CA LYS A 373 -6.23 2.85 -5.06
C LYS A 373 -4.73 2.86 -5.40
N GLY A 374 -4.24 1.87 -6.13
CA GLY A 374 -2.83 1.73 -6.47
C GLY A 374 -1.95 1.26 -5.30
N GLY A 375 -2.55 0.64 -4.28
CA GLY A 375 -1.81 0.07 -3.16
C GLY A 375 -0.83 -1.00 -3.64
N VAL A 376 0.37 -1.00 -3.08
CA VAL A 376 1.45 -1.92 -3.49
C VAL A 376 1.42 -3.24 -2.73
N GLY A 377 0.53 -3.37 -1.74
CA GLY A 377 0.43 -4.56 -0.92
C GLY A 377 -0.72 -4.57 0.07
N PHE A 378 -1.06 -5.79 0.49
CA PHE A 378 -2.09 -6.10 1.46
C PHE A 378 -1.69 -7.36 2.23
N SER A 379 -1.65 -7.27 3.55
CA SER A 379 -1.12 -8.32 4.42
C SER A 379 -2.03 -8.53 5.64
N PRO A 380 -2.80 -9.63 5.71
CA PRO A 380 -3.57 -9.99 6.89
C PRO A 380 -2.65 -10.46 8.02
N PHE A 381 -2.97 -10.05 9.25
CA PHE A 381 -2.20 -10.37 10.45
C PHE A 381 -2.54 -11.74 11.04
N GLY A 382 -1.55 -12.41 11.61
CA GLY A 382 -1.72 -13.64 12.38
C GLY A 382 -2.01 -14.86 11.52
N MET A 383 -1.37 -14.96 10.35
CA MET A 383 -1.58 -16.05 9.38
C MET A 383 -0.61 -17.21 9.61
N ASP A 384 -0.71 -17.85 10.78
CA ASP A 384 0.01 -19.07 11.14
C ASP A 384 -0.85 -19.96 12.08
N ASP A 385 -0.42 -21.21 12.30
CA ASP A 385 -1.13 -22.19 13.11
C ASP A 385 -0.57 -22.34 14.53
N THR A 386 -0.04 -21.25 15.10
CA THR A 386 0.56 -21.25 16.45
C THR A 386 -0.46 -21.31 17.60
N GLY A 387 -1.75 -21.42 17.26
CA GLY A 387 -2.86 -21.50 18.21
C GLY A 387 -3.28 -20.15 18.82
N TYR A 388 -2.69 -19.03 18.42
CA TYR A 388 -3.09 -17.69 18.86
C TYR A 388 -4.01 -17.01 17.85
N TYR A 389 -5.11 -16.45 18.35
CA TYR A 389 -6.08 -15.68 17.56
C TYR A 389 -6.36 -14.34 18.26
N ASN A 390 -6.21 -13.23 17.55
CA ASN A 390 -6.26 -11.88 18.12
C ASN A 390 -7.68 -11.29 18.24
N PHE A 391 -8.72 -12.13 18.31
CA PHE A 391 -10.09 -11.68 18.55
C PHE A 391 -10.14 -10.75 19.78
N PRO A 392 -10.82 -9.58 19.73
CA PRO A 392 -11.83 -9.17 18.73
C PRO A 392 -11.29 -8.46 17.47
N LEU A 393 -9.99 -8.26 17.31
CA LEU A 393 -9.43 -7.56 16.16
C LEU A 393 -9.60 -8.38 14.87
N GLY A 394 -9.07 -9.60 14.86
CA GLY A 394 -9.27 -10.58 13.80
C GLY A 394 -10.27 -11.67 14.20
N SER A 395 -10.08 -12.85 13.64
CA SER A 395 -10.98 -13.98 13.83
C SER A 395 -10.72 -14.74 15.13
N LYS A 396 -11.64 -15.64 15.49
CA LYS A 396 -11.52 -16.55 16.65
C LYS A 396 -10.78 -17.85 16.33
N ASP A 397 -10.67 -18.16 15.04
CA ASP A 397 -9.99 -19.32 14.48
C ASP A 397 -9.57 -18.99 13.04
N LEU A 398 -8.76 -19.86 12.42
CA LEU A 398 -8.42 -19.78 10.99
C LEU A 398 -8.89 -21.04 10.26
N ASP A 399 -10.20 -21.28 10.28
CA ASP A 399 -10.77 -22.39 9.51
C ASP A 399 -10.50 -22.29 8.00
N GLU A 400 -10.71 -23.42 7.30
CA GLU A 400 -10.47 -23.51 5.86
C GLU A 400 -11.28 -22.50 5.04
N ALA A 401 -12.49 -22.16 5.48
CA ALA A 401 -13.37 -21.24 4.77
C ALA A 401 -12.84 -19.80 4.84
N LYS A 402 -12.32 -19.38 6.00
CA LYS A 402 -11.69 -18.06 6.18
C LYS A 402 -10.39 -17.97 5.38
N LEU A 403 -9.53 -18.99 5.48
CA LEU A 403 -8.28 -19.03 4.71
C LEU A 403 -8.55 -18.98 3.19
N GLU A 404 -9.61 -19.63 2.73
CA GLU A 404 -9.99 -19.62 1.30
C GLU A 404 -10.35 -18.22 0.80
N LEU A 405 -10.95 -17.35 1.63
CA LEU A 405 -11.30 -15.98 1.22
C LEU A 405 -10.07 -15.13 0.88
N PHE A 406 -8.96 -15.33 1.58
CA PHE A 406 -7.67 -14.71 1.25
C PHE A 406 -6.97 -15.44 0.11
N ALA A 407 -6.96 -16.77 0.13
CA ALA A 407 -6.34 -17.61 -0.89
C ALA A 407 -6.89 -17.34 -2.29
N ARG A 408 -8.22 -17.26 -2.44
CA ARG A 408 -8.85 -17.00 -3.75
C ARG A 408 -8.46 -15.64 -4.32
N ASN A 409 -8.24 -14.62 -3.49
CA ASN A 409 -7.78 -13.31 -3.92
C ASN A 409 -6.33 -13.37 -4.41
N TYR A 410 -5.45 -14.04 -3.67
CA TYR A 410 -4.03 -14.12 -4.03
C TYR A 410 -3.81 -14.99 -5.25
N THR A 411 -4.45 -16.15 -5.32
CA THR A 411 -4.37 -17.03 -6.51
C THR A 411 -4.94 -16.38 -7.77
N LEU A 412 -5.91 -15.47 -7.63
CA LEU A 412 -6.43 -14.69 -8.76
C LEU A 412 -5.39 -13.69 -9.31
N PHE A 413 -4.58 -13.10 -8.43
CA PHE A 413 -3.61 -12.06 -8.80
C PHE A 413 -2.20 -12.61 -9.05
N GLU A 414 -1.83 -13.76 -8.48
CA GLU A 414 -0.50 -14.37 -8.59
C GLU A 414 0.00 -14.42 -10.05
N PRO A 415 -0.77 -14.90 -11.05
CA PRO A 415 -0.31 -14.98 -12.44
C PRO A 415 -0.11 -13.61 -13.11
N MET A 416 -0.66 -12.55 -12.54
CA MET A 416 -0.64 -11.18 -13.08
C MET A 416 -0.05 -10.15 -12.10
N ALA A 417 0.65 -10.59 -11.05
CA ALA A 417 1.07 -9.70 -9.96
C ALA A 417 2.03 -8.60 -10.44
N ARG A 418 2.92 -8.93 -11.40
CA ARG A 418 3.85 -7.97 -12.00
C ARG A 418 3.14 -7.02 -12.95
N GLU A 419 2.23 -7.53 -13.77
CA GLU A 419 1.42 -6.76 -14.71
C GLU A 419 0.51 -5.78 -13.97
N TRP A 420 -0.18 -6.26 -12.92
CA TRP A 420 -1.00 -5.43 -12.06
C TRP A 420 -0.18 -4.33 -11.38
N ALA A 421 0.98 -4.66 -10.79
CA ALA A 421 1.85 -3.66 -10.18
C ALA A 421 2.31 -2.59 -11.18
N ALA A 422 2.61 -2.97 -12.42
CA ALA A 422 2.96 -2.02 -13.48
C ALA A 422 1.78 -1.12 -13.90
N LEU A 423 0.57 -1.67 -13.98
CA LEU A 423 -0.66 -0.93 -14.29
C LEU A 423 -1.05 0.03 -13.16
N ALA A 424 -0.94 -0.42 -11.91
CA ALA A 424 -1.12 0.42 -10.73
C ALA A 424 -0.14 1.59 -10.72
N PHE A 425 1.13 1.35 -11.04
CA PHE A 425 2.14 2.40 -11.16
C PHE A 425 1.88 3.39 -12.32
N ALA A 426 1.21 2.93 -13.39
CA ALA A 426 0.73 3.80 -14.46
C ALA A 426 -0.46 4.68 -14.02
N GLY A 427 -1.09 4.37 -12.87
CA GLY A 427 -2.08 5.21 -12.21
C GLY A 427 -3.50 5.05 -12.72
N LYS A 428 -3.82 3.88 -13.29
CA LYS A 428 -5.12 3.63 -13.92
C LYS A 428 -5.73 2.34 -13.43
N THR A 429 -5.86 2.26 -12.12
CA THR A 429 -6.55 1.19 -11.41
C THR A 429 -7.73 1.74 -10.64
N TRP A 430 -8.74 0.90 -10.46
CA TRP A 430 -9.91 1.17 -9.65
C TRP A 430 -10.30 -0.12 -8.94
N GLY A 431 -11.01 -0.01 -7.83
CA GLY A 431 -11.42 -1.18 -7.10
C GLY A 431 -12.40 -0.84 -6.00
N VAL A 432 -13.21 -1.84 -5.66
CA VAL A 432 -14.36 -1.73 -4.77
C VAL A 432 -14.42 -2.96 -3.89
N SER A 433 -14.81 -2.76 -2.64
CA SER A 433 -15.18 -3.80 -1.69
C SER A 433 -16.64 -3.62 -1.35
N GLU A 434 -17.40 -4.72 -1.20
CA GLU A 434 -18.83 -4.67 -0.89
C GLU A 434 -19.16 -3.71 0.27
N PRO A 435 -20.06 -2.72 0.05
CA PRO A 435 -20.41 -1.76 1.09
C PRO A 435 -21.37 -2.38 2.10
N THR A 436 -21.19 -2.00 3.36
CA THR A 436 -22.09 -2.40 4.47
C THR A 436 -23.05 -1.29 4.88
N ASP A 437 -22.88 -0.05 4.38
CA ASP A 437 -23.83 1.04 4.59
C ASP A 437 -25.12 0.75 3.80
N PRO A 438 -26.29 0.64 4.47
CA PRO A 438 -27.58 0.47 3.79
C PRO A 438 -27.87 1.56 2.74
N LYS A 439 -27.37 2.79 2.93
CA LYS A 439 -27.56 3.90 1.99
C LYS A 439 -26.85 3.68 0.66
N ALA A 440 -25.80 2.86 0.63
CA ALA A 440 -25.10 2.51 -0.60
C ALA A 440 -25.96 1.60 -1.50
N ASN A 441 -27.05 1.01 -0.99
CA ASN A 441 -27.90 0.07 -1.71
C ASN A 441 -27.08 -1.02 -2.43
N HIS A 442 -26.06 -1.55 -1.75
CA HIS A 442 -25.14 -2.57 -2.27
C HIS A 442 -24.56 -2.22 -3.66
N THR A 443 -24.26 -0.93 -3.89
CA THR A 443 -23.80 -0.41 -5.18
C THR A 443 -22.59 0.52 -4.98
N GLN A 444 -21.60 0.41 -5.85
CA GLN A 444 -20.48 1.36 -5.94
C GLN A 444 -20.17 1.71 -7.40
N VAL A 445 -19.70 2.94 -7.63
CA VAL A 445 -19.38 3.46 -8.96
C VAL A 445 -17.90 3.79 -9.03
N MET A 446 -17.23 3.30 -10.07
CA MET A 446 -15.85 3.62 -10.43
C MET A 446 -15.86 4.47 -11.70
N GLU A 447 -15.36 5.70 -11.60
CA GLU A 447 -15.26 6.62 -12.74
C GLU A 447 -13.94 6.37 -13.50
N LEU A 448 -14.05 5.83 -14.72
CA LEU A 448 -12.92 5.36 -15.55
C LEU A 448 -12.54 6.38 -16.65
N GLY A 449 -12.96 7.64 -16.49
CA GLY A 449 -12.85 8.69 -17.50
C GLY A 449 -14.08 8.72 -18.44
N PRO A 450 -13.95 8.35 -19.73
CA PRO A 450 -15.09 8.36 -20.67
C PRO A 450 -16.12 7.25 -20.43
N TYR A 451 -15.80 6.30 -19.54
CA TYR A 451 -16.69 5.23 -19.10
C TYR A 451 -16.76 5.22 -17.58
N ARG A 452 -17.77 4.53 -17.05
CA ARG A 452 -17.87 4.18 -15.64
C ARG A 452 -18.20 2.70 -15.48
N ALA A 453 -17.74 2.11 -14.39
CA ALA A 453 -18.07 0.76 -13.99
C ALA A 453 -18.90 0.80 -12.70
N ILE A 454 -20.06 0.17 -12.72
CA ILE A 454 -20.97 0.09 -11.59
C ILE A 454 -20.92 -1.34 -11.05
N ALA A 455 -20.41 -1.48 -9.83
CA ALA A 455 -20.38 -2.74 -9.13
C ALA A 455 -21.58 -2.86 -8.20
N THR A 456 -22.25 -4.00 -8.25
CA THR A 456 -23.39 -4.33 -7.40
C THR A 456 -23.19 -5.70 -6.76
N PHE A 457 -23.83 -5.92 -5.61
CA PHE A 457 -23.60 -7.11 -4.77
C PHE A 457 -24.93 -7.80 -4.41
N GLY A 458 -24.93 -9.13 -4.35
CA GLY A 458 -26.15 -9.91 -4.06
C GLY A 458 -27.19 -9.91 -5.18
N GLN A 459 -26.77 -10.11 -6.43
CA GLN A 459 -27.68 -10.32 -7.56
C GLN A 459 -27.46 -11.70 -8.17
N TRP A 460 -28.51 -12.24 -8.81
CA TRP A 460 -28.39 -13.41 -9.68
C TRP A 460 -27.50 -13.12 -10.89
N GLN A 461 -27.14 -14.13 -11.68
CA GLN A 461 -26.34 -13.92 -12.91
C GLN A 461 -27.17 -13.40 -14.09
N PHE A 462 -28.50 -13.52 -14.02
CA PHE A 462 -29.45 -13.12 -15.05
C PHE A 462 -30.52 -12.19 -14.45
N GLY A 463 -31.10 -11.31 -15.27
CA GLY A 463 -32.19 -10.42 -14.84
C GLY A 463 -31.74 -9.10 -14.21
N THR A 464 -32.70 -8.28 -13.81
CA THR A 464 -32.52 -6.88 -13.38
C THR A 464 -33.01 -6.60 -11.96
N ASP A 465 -33.20 -7.65 -11.15
CA ASP A 465 -33.57 -7.54 -9.74
C ASP A 465 -32.62 -6.61 -8.98
N LYS A 466 -33.12 -5.88 -7.99
CA LYS A 466 -32.29 -4.96 -7.20
C LYS A 466 -31.23 -5.73 -6.40
N PRO A 467 -30.01 -5.18 -6.24
CA PRO A 467 -28.98 -5.81 -5.41
C PRO A 467 -29.42 -5.88 -3.95
N THR A 468 -29.26 -7.06 -3.33
CA THR A 468 -29.65 -7.33 -1.93
C THR A 468 -28.47 -7.47 -0.98
N GLY A 469 -27.23 -7.37 -1.50
CA GLY A 469 -26.03 -7.75 -0.76
C GLY A 469 -25.82 -9.26 -0.73
N ASN A 470 -24.56 -9.66 -0.61
CA ASN A 470 -24.19 -11.06 -0.41
C ASN A 470 -24.55 -11.50 1.02
N PRO A 471 -24.74 -12.81 1.28
CA PRO A 471 -25.03 -13.32 2.63
C PRO A 471 -23.99 -12.91 3.68
N GLN A 472 -22.74 -12.77 3.24
CA GLN A 472 -21.65 -12.13 3.98
C GLN A 472 -20.97 -11.12 3.07
N PRO A 473 -20.53 -9.96 3.58
CA PRO A 473 -19.93 -8.93 2.76
C PRO A 473 -18.50 -9.31 2.34
N VAL A 474 -18.36 -10.21 1.37
CA VAL A 474 -17.07 -10.73 0.90
C VAL A 474 -16.79 -10.40 -0.57
N GLY A 475 -17.71 -9.68 -1.23
CA GLY A 475 -17.58 -9.32 -2.63
C GLY A 475 -16.63 -8.16 -2.88
N GLY A 476 -16.04 -8.12 -4.07
CA GLY A 476 -15.21 -7.01 -4.52
C GLY A 476 -14.75 -7.19 -5.96
N ALA A 477 -14.31 -6.10 -6.58
CA ALA A 477 -13.75 -6.10 -7.93
C ALA A 477 -12.61 -5.10 -8.05
N ALA A 478 -11.68 -5.38 -8.95
CA ALA A 478 -10.64 -4.44 -9.36
C ALA A 478 -10.56 -4.35 -10.89
N ILE A 479 -10.27 -3.15 -11.36
CA ILE A 479 -10.17 -2.78 -12.77
C ILE A 479 -8.81 -2.12 -13.02
N ALA A 480 -8.18 -2.43 -14.14
CA ALA A 480 -6.99 -1.71 -14.62
C ALA A 480 -7.17 -1.31 -16.10
N GLU A 481 -6.75 -0.11 -16.49
CA GLU A 481 -6.75 0.29 -17.90
C GLU A 481 -5.46 -0.20 -18.60
N LEU A 482 -5.62 -1.01 -19.65
CA LEU A 482 -4.54 -1.51 -20.51
C LEU A 482 -4.18 -0.52 -21.62
N GLY A 483 -5.14 0.32 -22.00
CA GLY A 483 -5.04 1.35 -23.02
C GLY A 483 -6.41 2.03 -23.19
N PRO A 484 -6.51 3.11 -23.98
CA PRO A 484 -7.78 3.83 -24.15
C PRO A 484 -8.94 2.90 -24.55
N GLY A 485 -9.91 2.72 -23.65
CA GLY A 485 -11.06 1.83 -23.86
C GLY A 485 -10.75 0.34 -23.77
N ASP A 486 -9.61 -0.07 -23.21
CA ASP A 486 -9.23 -1.47 -23.00
C ASP A 486 -8.96 -1.68 -21.51
N TYR A 487 -9.74 -2.53 -20.87
CA TYR A 487 -9.75 -2.71 -19.42
C TYR A 487 -9.55 -4.17 -19.05
N LEU A 488 -8.80 -4.40 -17.98
CA LEU A 488 -8.81 -5.64 -17.23
C LEU A 488 -9.85 -5.52 -16.12
N LEU A 489 -10.69 -6.54 -15.92
CA LEU A 489 -11.61 -6.67 -14.80
C LEU A 489 -11.39 -8.03 -14.13
N THR A 490 -11.38 -8.03 -12.80
CA THR A 490 -11.48 -9.27 -12.01
C THR A 490 -12.09 -9.02 -10.64
N GLY A 491 -12.42 -10.07 -9.89
CA GLY A 491 -13.08 -9.98 -8.59
C GLY A 491 -13.90 -11.22 -8.23
N PHE A 492 -14.65 -11.12 -7.15
CA PHE A 492 -15.53 -12.19 -6.63
C PHE A 492 -16.85 -11.62 -6.12
N SER A 493 -17.90 -12.45 -6.21
CA SER A 493 -19.24 -12.20 -5.65
C SER A 493 -19.79 -10.81 -5.97
N THR A 494 -19.67 -10.38 -7.23
CA THR A 494 -20.10 -9.06 -7.67
C THR A 494 -20.50 -9.06 -9.13
N ARG A 495 -21.45 -8.20 -9.48
CA ARG A 495 -21.80 -7.89 -10.87
C ARG A 495 -21.22 -6.53 -11.22
N VAL A 496 -20.52 -6.44 -12.35
CA VAL A 496 -19.95 -5.17 -12.82
C VAL A 496 -20.55 -4.80 -14.18
N ARG A 497 -21.21 -3.64 -14.23
CA ARG A 497 -21.76 -3.08 -15.46
C ARG A 497 -20.91 -1.91 -15.91
N PHE A 498 -20.37 -2.00 -17.12
CA PHE A 498 -19.68 -0.87 -17.75
C PHE A 498 -20.64 -0.09 -18.63
N GLU A 499 -20.55 1.23 -18.59
CA GLU A 499 -21.33 2.11 -19.45
C GLU A 499 -20.57 3.39 -19.78
N PRO A 500 -20.85 4.03 -20.93
CA PRO A 500 -20.26 5.32 -21.24
C PRO A 500 -20.75 6.40 -20.27
N SER A 501 -19.86 7.28 -19.82
CA SER A 501 -20.21 8.39 -18.92
C SER A 501 -21.15 9.40 -19.60
N LYS A 502 -21.09 9.48 -20.93
CA LYS A 502 -22.08 10.17 -21.77
C LYS A 502 -22.96 9.13 -22.49
N PRO A 503 -24.28 9.13 -22.29
CA PRO A 503 -25.17 8.17 -22.95
C PRO A 503 -24.97 8.14 -24.48
N GLY A 504 -24.87 6.93 -25.04
CA GLY A 504 -24.69 6.69 -26.48
C GLY A 504 -23.29 6.98 -27.03
N SER A 505 -22.31 7.41 -26.21
CA SER A 505 -20.97 7.72 -26.71
C SER A 505 -20.05 6.51 -26.89
N GLY A 506 -20.50 5.30 -26.53
CA GLY A 506 -19.72 4.08 -26.69
C GLY A 506 -20.47 2.82 -26.27
N GLN A 507 -19.90 1.67 -26.62
CA GLN A 507 -20.44 0.36 -26.28
C GLN A 507 -19.31 -0.64 -26.01
N MET A 508 -19.64 -1.69 -25.26
CA MET A 508 -18.75 -2.83 -25.06
C MET A 508 -18.67 -3.64 -26.36
N LEU A 509 -17.47 -3.73 -26.94
CA LEU A 509 -17.23 -4.39 -28.22
C LEU A 509 -16.90 -5.87 -28.04
N ARG A 510 -16.17 -6.21 -26.98
CA ARG A 510 -15.66 -7.56 -26.75
C ARG A 510 -15.27 -7.77 -25.30
N VAL A 511 -15.59 -8.95 -24.77
CA VAL A 511 -15.15 -9.40 -23.44
C VAL A 511 -14.44 -10.73 -23.62
N GLU A 512 -13.14 -10.77 -23.37
CA GLU A 512 -12.35 -12.00 -23.38
C GLU A 512 -12.09 -12.47 -21.95
N GLU A 513 -12.39 -13.72 -21.66
CA GLU A 513 -11.84 -14.39 -20.48
C GLU A 513 -10.47 -14.98 -20.86
N GLY A 514 -9.51 -14.84 -19.95
CA GLY A 514 -8.17 -15.36 -20.14
C GLY A 514 -7.37 -15.35 -18.83
N ARG A 515 -6.06 -15.50 -18.96
CA ARG A 515 -5.10 -15.38 -17.85
C ARG A 515 -3.79 -14.82 -18.35
N PHE A 516 -2.96 -14.35 -17.43
CA PHE A 516 -1.55 -14.08 -17.73
C PHE A 516 -0.71 -15.34 -17.48
N GLU A 517 0.26 -15.58 -18.36
CA GLU A 517 1.28 -16.59 -18.18
C GLU A 517 2.60 -16.02 -18.72
N ASN A 518 3.61 -15.90 -17.86
CA ASN A 518 4.91 -15.29 -18.20
C ASN A 518 4.75 -13.91 -18.87
N GLY A 519 3.84 -13.08 -18.34
CA GLY A 519 3.52 -11.74 -18.83
C GLY A 519 2.80 -11.66 -20.18
N LYS A 520 2.29 -12.78 -20.69
CA LYS A 520 1.50 -12.83 -21.92
C LYS A 520 0.04 -13.15 -21.62
N TRP A 521 -0.86 -12.43 -22.28
CA TRP A 521 -2.29 -12.74 -22.24
C TRP A 521 -2.57 -14.03 -23.02
N LEU A 522 -3.17 -15.00 -22.34
CA LEU A 522 -3.66 -16.24 -22.92
C LEU A 522 -5.18 -16.20 -22.96
N PHE A 523 -5.72 -16.07 -24.17
CA PHE A 523 -7.14 -16.15 -24.45
C PHE A 523 -7.70 -17.53 -24.06
N ARG A 524 -8.88 -17.55 -23.43
CA ARG A 524 -9.66 -18.76 -23.18
C ARG A 524 -10.94 -18.79 -24.00
N ARG A 525 -11.78 -17.76 -23.86
CA ARG A 525 -13.09 -17.66 -24.54
C ARG A 525 -13.58 -16.22 -24.59
N VAL A 526 -14.65 -16.00 -25.35
CA VAL A 526 -15.39 -14.73 -25.37
C VAL A 526 -16.64 -14.87 -24.51
N TRP A 527 -16.94 -13.86 -23.69
CA TRP A 527 -18.26 -13.70 -23.07
C TRP A 527 -19.13 -12.85 -23.99
N ASN A 528 -20.37 -13.31 -24.22
CA ASN A 528 -21.39 -12.61 -25.00
C ASN A 528 -22.79 -13.14 -24.61
N GLY A 529 -23.86 -12.54 -25.13
CA GLY A 529 -25.24 -12.90 -24.80
C GLY A 529 -25.50 -12.80 -23.30
N ASP A 530 -26.13 -13.81 -22.71
CA ASP A 530 -26.49 -13.85 -21.28
C ASP A 530 -25.34 -13.46 -20.33
N GLN A 531 -24.09 -13.79 -20.66
CA GLN A 531 -22.91 -13.46 -19.84
C GLN A 531 -22.55 -11.97 -19.83
N THR A 532 -23.12 -11.16 -20.74
CA THR A 532 -22.88 -9.72 -20.88
C THR A 532 -24.15 -8.88 -20.81
N ASP A 533 -25.31 -9.44 -21.12
CA ASP A 533 -26.60 -8.72 -21.22
C ASP A 533 -27.03 -8.10 -19.88
N TYR A 534 -26.69 -8.74 -18.78
CA TYR A 534 -27.04 -8.30 -17.42
C TYR A 534 -25.84 -7.76 -16.64
N GLY A 535 -24.77 -7.37 -17.35
CA GLY A 535 -23.47 -7.03 -16.76
C GLY A 535 -22.56 -8.25 -16.59
N LEU A 536 -21.33 -8.00 -16.16
CA LEU A 536 -20.28 -9.00 -16.00
C LEU A 536 -20.36 -9.58 -14.59
N ASN A 537 -20.91 -10.78 -14.47
CA ASN A 537 -21.13 -11.44 -13.19
C ASN A 537 -19.88 -12.24 -12.78
N LEU A 538 -19.13 -11.73 -11.82
CA LEU A 538 -17.97 -12.38 -11.22
C LEU A 538 -18.44 -13.26 -10.06
N VAL A 539 -18.26 -14.57 -10.22
CA VAL A 539 -18.69 -15.59 -9.24
C VAL A 539 -17.52 -16.03 -8.38
N ASP A 540 -17.71 -17.06 -7.54
CA ASP A 540 -16.64 -17.67 -6.74
C ASP A 540 -15.71 -18.57 -7.58
N ARG A 541 -15.13 -18.01 -8.65
CA ARG A 541 -14.17 -18.66 -9.55
C ARG A 541 -13.18 -17.64 -10.09
N GLN A 542 -11.95 -18.08 -10.34
CA GLN A 542 -10.93 -17.23 -10.94
C GLN A 542 -11.33 -16.83 -12.37
N GLN A 543 -11.64 -15.55 -12.55
CA GLN A 543 -12.08 -14.99 -13.83
C GLN A 543 -11.38 -13.65 -14.03
N VAL A 544 -10.53 -13.58 -15.05
CA VAL A 544 -9.91 -12.34 -15.50
C VAL A 544 -10.46 -12.02 -16.88
N LEU A 545 -11.07 -10.83 -17.00
CA LEU A 545 -11.75 -10.38 -18.20
C LEU A 545 -10.99 -9.20 -18.83
N ARG A 546 -10.68 -9.29 -20.12
CA ARG A 546 -10.25 -8.14 -20.93
C ARG A 546 -11.44 -7.59 -21.69
N ILE A 547 -11.77 -6.33 -21.43
CA ILE A 547 -12.98 -5.66 -21.91
C ILE A 547 -12.55 -4.56 -22.86
N LYS A 548 -12.99 -4.65 -24.10
CA LYS A 548 -12.78 -3.62 -25.12
C LYS A 548 -14.04 -2.79 -25.30
N PHE A 549 -13.91 -1.49 -25.11
CA PHE A 549 -14.87 -0.46 -25.46
C PHE A 549 -14.49 0.24 -26.76
N GLY A 550 -15.50 0.77 -27.45
CA GLY A 550 -15.28 1.67 -28.57
C GLY A 550 -16.41 2.68 -28.71
N ALA A 551 -16.10 3.78 -29.39
CA ALA A 551 -17.10 4.79 -29.73
C ALA A 551 -18.15 4.19 -30.67
N ALA A 552 -19.42 4.48 -30.40
CA ALA A 552 -20.53 4.12 -31.28
C ALA A 552 -20.99 5.38 -32.03
N GLN A 553 -21.17 5.29 -33.35
CA GLN A 553 -21.95 6.27 -34.13
C GLN A 553 -23.31 5.63 -34.43
N GLY A 554 -24.37 6.07 -33.75
CA GLY A 554 -25.73 5.52 -33.91
C GLY A 554 -26.45 5.34 -32.58
N ALA A 555 -27.72 4.91 -32.63
CA ALA A 555 -28.50 4.61 -31.42
C ALA A 555 -27.81 3.53 -30.60
N ALA A 556 -27.73 3.73 -29.28
CA ALA A 556 -27.19 2.73 -28.37
C ALA A 556 -27.98 1.43 -28.48
N ILE A 557 -27.29 0.28 -28.46
CA ILE A 557 -27.97 -1.01 -28.28
C ILE A 557 -28.68 -0.95 -26.92
N ILE A 558 -30.01 -1.08 -26.94
CA ILE A 558 -30.81 -1.16 -25.72
C ILE A 558 -30.49 -2.52 -25.08
N PRO A 559 -29.89 -2.57 -23.87
CA PRO A 559 -29.64 -3.84 -23.20
C PRO A 559 -30.95 -4.62 -23.01
N VAL A 560 -30.89 -5.94 -23.13
CA VAL A 560 -32.06 -6.81 -22.92
C VAL A 560 -32.41 -6.78 -21.43
N GLY A 561 -33.28 -5.86 -21.04
CA GLY A 561 -33.59 -5.64 -19.63
C GLY A 561 -34.50 -4.47 -19.30
N ASN A 562 -34.99 -3.72 -20.29
CA ASN A 562 -36.09 -2.79 -20.05
C ASN A 562 -37.35 -3.19 -20.83
N PRO A 563 -38.22 -4.04 -20.27
CA PRO A 563 -39.58 -4.17 -20.76
C PRO A 563 -40.50 -3.05 -20.24
N ASN A 564 -39.98 -1.94 -19.67
CA ASN A 564 -40.78 -0.76 -19.30
C ASN A 564 -40.14 0.59 -19.69
#